data_AF-A0A554VS55-F1
#
_entry.id   AF-A0A554VS55-F1
#
_cell.length_a   1.000
_cell.length_b   1.000
_cell.length_c   1.000
_cell.angle_alpha   90.00
_cell.angle_beta   90.00
_cell.angle_gamma   90.00
#
_symmetry.space_group_name_H-M   'P 1'
#
loop_
_entity.id
_entity.type
_entity.pdbx_description
1 polymer ?
#
loop_
_entity_poly.entity_id
_entity_poly.type
_entity_poly.pdbx_seq_one_letter_code
_entity_poly.pdbx_strand_id
1 'polypeptide(L)'
;MKKNLLFVTLFLVFGILISKAQDASYGMRIGANLSSISSDDIPENLEDSRFGIVVGFLVEYPVTQKWSIQPELQFSSLGNDDKTLRVDYLQLPVLLKYNFSDLFNVHIGPQIGLKIWEWEDNTGIETNFNTFNFAGVIGVGANITDNVFADLRYGFGLSNIIDDEDIPGGADGSTRNIQLSIGYKL
;
A
#
# COMPACT_ATOMS: atom_id res chain seq x y z
N MET A 1 -21.31 9.30 -27.84
CA MET A 1 -20.61 8.25 -28.60
C MET A 1 -19.18 7.98 -28.11
N LYS A 2 -18.36 9.00 -27.78
CA LYS A 2 -16.97 8.79 -27.29
C LYS A 2 -16.85 8.08 -25.93
N LYS A 3 -17.78 8.29 -24.99
CA LYS A 3 -17.77 7.65 -23.64
C LYS A 3 -17.98 6.13 -23.72
N ASN A 4 -18.89 5.67 -24.58
CA ASN A 4 -19.17 4.24 -24.75
C ASN A 4 -18.02 3.52 -25.46
N LEU A 5 -17.30 4.22 -26.34
CA LEU A 5 -16.10 3.68 -26.99
C LEU A 5 -14.99 3.46 -25.97
N LEU A 6 -14.81 4.38 -25.03
CA LEU A 6 -13.80 4.28 -23.96
C LEU A 6 -14.09 3.10 -23.01
N PHE A 7 -15.36 2.87 -22.67
CA PHE A 7 -15.77 1.68 -21.91
C PHE A 7 -15.52 0.38 -22.66
N VAL A 8 -15.81 0.32 -23.97
CA VAL A 8 -15.55 -0.87 -24.80
C VAL A 8 -14.05 -1.12 -24.95
N THR A 9 -13.24 -0.07 -25.11
CA THR A 9 -11.76 -0.19 -25.13
C THR A 9 -11.23 -0.67 -23.78
N LEU A 10 -11.73 -0.12 -22.67
CA LEU A 10 -11.35 -0.55 -21.32
C LEU A 10 -11.70 -2.02 -21.08
N PHE A 11 -12.88 -2.46 -21.54
CA PHE A 11 -13.34 -3.84 -21.43
C PHE A 11 -12.53 -4.80 -22.32
N LEU A 12 -12.13 -4.37 -23.52
CA LEU A 12 -11.26 -5.12 -24.41
C LEU A 12 -9.84 -5.26 -23.86
N VAL A 13 -9.29 -4.20 -23.25
CA VAL A 13 -7.99 -4.28 -22.56
C VAL A 13 -8.08 -5.24 -21.36
N PHE A 14 -9.16 -5.19 -20.58
CA PHE A 14 -9.41 -6.14 -19.50
C PHE A 14 -9.52 -7.58 -20.00
N GLY A 15 -10.22 -7.83 -21.13
CA GLY A 15 -10.36 -9.16 -21.73
C GLY A 15 -9.03 -9.77 -22.20
N ILE A 16 -8.09 -8.94 -22.68
CA ILE A 16 -6.75 -9.39 -23.10
C ILE A 16 -5.87 -9.76 -21.88
N LEU A 17 -6.08 -9.11 -20.73
CA LEU A 17 -5.39 -9.46 -19.47
C LEU A 17 -5.81 -10.84 -18.94
N ILE A 18 -7.07 -11.23 -19.14
CA ILE A 18 -7.62 -12.51 -18.63
C ILE A 18 -7.24 -13.70 -19.54
N SER A 19 -6.79 -13.45 -20.77
CA SER A 19 -6.56 -14.48 -21.80
C SER A 19 -5.10 -14.95 -21.91
N LYS A 20 -4.30 -14.80 -20.85
CA LYS A 20 -2.89 -15.22 -20.85
C LYS A 20 -2.70 -16.47 -19.99
N ALA A 21 -2.21 -17.53 -20.64
CA ALA A 21 -1.80 -18.80 -20.05
C ALA A 21 -0.50 -18.72 -19.22
N GLN A 22 -0.24 -17.59 -18.55
CA GLN A 22 0.86 -17.45 -17.60
C GLN A 22 0.31 -17.88 -16.24
N ASP A 23 0.93 -18.88 -15.61
CA ASP A 23 0.51 -19.39 -14.30
C ASP A 23 0.61 -18.25 -13.28
N ALA A 24 -0.52 -17.60 -13.01
CA ALA A 24 -0.62 -16.62 -11.95
C ALA A 24 -0.52 -17.36 -10.62
N SER A 25 0.40 -16.94 -9.76
CA SER A 25 0.50 -17.46 -8.39
C SER A 25 -0.36 -16.61 -7.48
N TYR A 26 -1.04 -17.24 -6.54
CA TYR A 26 -1.86 -16.54 -5.54
C TYR A 26 -1.18 -16.69 -4.19
N GLY A 27 -1.27 -15.70 -3.33
CA GLY A 27 -0.61 -15.79 -2.04
C GLY A 27 -1.21 -14.91 -0.98
N MET A 28 -0.69 -15.11 0.22
CA MET A 28 -0.99 -14.30 1.39
C MET A 28 0.31 -13.77 1.97
N ARG A 29 0.25 -12.58 2.56
CA ARG A 29 1.35 -11.99 3.33
C ARG A 29 0.84 -11.51 4.67
N ILE A 30 1.67 -11.66 5.68
CA ILE A 30 1.47 -11.13 7.01
C ILE A 30 2.77 -10.45 7.47
N GLY A 31 2.63 -9.31 8.13
CA GLY A 31 3.79 -8.53 8.53
C GLY A 31 3.50 -7.51 9.60
N ALA A 32 4.58 -6.87 10.01
CA ALA A 32 4.55 -5.69 10.85
C ALA A 32 4.79 -4.46 9.99
N ASN A 33 4.17 -3.35 10.37
CA ASN A 33 4.36 -2.05 9.76
C ASN A 33 4.74 -1.05 10.85
N LEU A 34 5.73 -0.22 10.56
CA LEU A 34 6.12 0.91 11.39
C LEU A 34 5.80 2.18 10.59
N SER A 35 4.78 2.94 11.00
CA SER A 35 4.36 4.16 10.29
C SER A 35 4.59 5.40 11.12
N SER A 36 4.98 6.50 10.46
CA SER A 36 4.91 7.86 11.01
C SER A 36 4.23 8.80 10.02
N ILE A 37 3.77 9.94 10.54
CA ILE A 37 3.25 11.05 9.74
C ILE A 37 4.31 12.14 9.78
N SER A 38 4.83 12.51 8.62
CA SER A 38 5.80 13.60 8.48
C SER A 38 5.03 14.85 8.07
N SER A 39 5.13 15.91 8.86
CA SER A 39 4.59 17.25 8.58
C SER A 39 5.60 18.29 9.07
N ASP A 40 5.78 19.36 8.31
CA ASP A 40 6.79 20.41 8.58
C ASP A 40 6.47 21.24 9.83
N ASP A 41 5.25 21.13 10.39
CA ASP A 41 4.76 21.87 11.56
C ASP A 41 4.67 21.03 12.86
N ILE A 42 5.12 19.77 12.85
CA ILE A 42 5.08 18.91 14.04
C ILE A 42 6.45 18.90 14.75
N PRO A 43 6.52 19.19 16.07
CA PRO A 43 7.75 19.07 16.85
C PRO A 43 8.37 17.66 16.74
N GLU A 44 9.69 17.56 16.54
CA GLU A 44 10.46 16.30 16.38
C GLU A 44 10.17 15.24 17.48
N ASN A 45 9.66 15.69 18.62
CA ASN A 45 9.27 14.90 19.78
C ASN A 45 7.87 14.24 19.72
N LEU A 46 7.15 14.34 18.60
CA LEU A 46 5.88 13.64 18.33
C LEU A 46 5.94 12.70 17.11
N GLU A 47 7.14 12.44 16.57
CA GLU A 47 7.44 11.41 15.55
C GLU A 47 7.32 9.96 16.10
N ASP A 48 6.40 9.71 17.04
CA ASP A 48 6.20 8.38 17.59
C ASP A 48 5.68 7.44 16.50
N SER A 49 6.53 6.49 16.14
CA SER A 49 6.25 5.53 15.10
C SER A 49 5.27 4.47 15.61
N ARG A 50 4.10 4.36 15.00
CA ARG A 50 3.12 3.31 15.37
C ARG A 50 3.56 1.97 14.83
N PHE A 51 3.61 0.98 15.72
CA PHE A 51 3.64 -0.42 15.33
C PHE A 51 2.23 -0.88 14.93
N GLY A 52 2.09 -1.37 13.71
CA GLY A 52 0.86 -1.89 13.13
C GLY A 52 1.08 -3.27 12.51
N ILE A 53 -0.04 -3.94 12.20
CA ILE A 53 -0.03 -5.20 11.47
C ILE A 53 -0.42 -4.98 10.01
N VAL A 54 0.12 -5.80 9.13
CA VAL A 54 -0.27 -5.87 7.72
C VAL A 54 -0.67 -7.29 7.42
N VAL A 55 -1.83 -7.45 6.79
CA VAL A 55 -2.30 -8.73 6.26
C VAL A 55 -2.81 -8.48 4.86
N GLY A 56 -2.33 -9.23 3.87
CA GLY A 56 -2.73 -9.02 2.49
C GLY A 56 -2.81 -10.29 1.68
N PHE A 57 -3.65 -10.22 0.64
CA PHE A 57 -3.71 -11.18 -0.44
C PHE A 57 -2.97 -10.60 -1.64
N LEU A 58 -2.22 -11.44 -2.35
CA LEU A 58 -1.47 -11.05 -3.53
C LEU A 58 -1.76 -11.99 -4.68
N VAL A 59 -1.66 -11.46 -5.89
CA VAL A 59 -1.61 -12.26 -7.12
C VAL A 59 -0.32 -11.88 -7.82
N GLU A 60 0.58 -12.83 -8.05
CA GLU A 60 1.80 -12.62 -8.81
C GLU A 60 1.59 -13.12 -10.24
N TYR A 61 1.66 -12.19 -11.19
CA TYR A 61 1.51 -12.47 -12.61
C TYR A 61 2.87 -12.31 -13.32
N PRO A 62 3.54 -13.40 -13.72
CA PRO A 62 4.84 -13.34 -14.37
C PRO A 62 4.71 -12.87 -15.82
N VAL A 63 5.17 -11.66 -16.13
CA VAL A 63 5.15 -11.11 -17.49
C VAL A 63 6.28 -11.71 -18.33
N THR A 64 7.46 -11.88 -17.74
CA THR A 64 8.64 -12.53 -18.32
C THR A 64 9.32 -13.39 -17.25
N GLN A 65 10.42 -14.08 -17.60
CA GLN A 65 11.20 -14.87 -16.62
C GLN A 65 11.76 -14.03 -15.46
N LYS A 66 11.93 -12.72 -15.64
CA LYS A 66 12.49 -11.81 -14.61
C LYS A 66 11.49 -10.80 -14.07
N TRP A 67 10.47 -10.45 -14.85
CA TRP A 67 9.52 -9.41 -14.51
C TRP A 67 8.15 -10.00 -14.18
N SER A 68 7.60 -9.61 -13.04
CA SER A 68 6.23 -9.96 -12.63
C SER A 68 5.47 -8.70 -12.24
N ILE A 69 4.16 -8.70 -12.43
CA ILE A 69 3.26 -7.69 -11.86
C ILE A 69 2.53 -8.36 -10.70
N GLN A 70 2.49 -7.69 -9.55
CA GLN A 70 1.89 -8.20 -8.34
C GLN A 70 0.89 -7.19 -7.77
N PRO A 71 -0.38 -7.21 -8.21
CA PRO A 71 -1.46 -6.56 -7.48
C PRO A 71 -1.68 -7.23 -6.13
N GLU A 72 -1.98 -6.40 -5.14
CA GLU A 72 -2.29 -6.85 -3.79
C GLU A 72 -3.52 -6.14 -3.26
N LEU A 73 -4.17 -6.79 -2.30
CA LEU A 73 -5.16 -6.18 -1.44
C LEU A 73 -4.73 -6.45 0.00
N GLN A 74 -4.36 -5.40 0.72
CA GLN A 74 -3.84 -5.52 2.08
C GLN A 74 -4.57 -4.61 3.06
N PHE A 75 -4.93 -5.17 4.21
CA PHE A 75 -5.25 -4.41 5.40
C PHE A 75 -3.96 -3.96 6.05
N SER A 76 -3.86 -2.68 6.39
CA SER A 76 -2.73 -2.12 7.13
C SER A 76 -3.23 -1.17 8.20
N SER A 77 -2.85 -1.43 9.44
CA SER A 77 -3.02 -0.45 10.52
C SER A 77 -1.92 0.61 10.42
N LEU A 78 -2.33 1.88 10.26
CA LEU A 78 -1.45 3.04 10.11
C LEU A 78 -1.79 4.12 11.15
N GLY A 79 -0.84 4.97 11.54
CA GLY A 79 -1.13 6.10 12.44
C GLY A 79 -0.03 6.37 13.46
N ASN A 80 -0.41 6.87 14.63
CA ASN A 80 0.47 7.14 15.79
C ASN A 80 0.05 6.26 17.01
N ASP A 81 0.90 6.12 18.02
CA ASP A 81 0.61 5.33 19.22
C ASP A 81 -0.44 6.01 20.14
N ASP A 82 -0.62 7.32 19.99
CA ASP A 82 -1.73 8.04 20.62
C ASP A 82 -3.08 7.50 20.12
N LYS A 83 -4.01 7.23 21.04
CA LYS A 83 -5.26 6.51 20.76
C LYS A 83 -6.17 7.28 19.80
N THR A 84 -5.99 8.59 19.72
CA THR A 84 -6.75 9.52 18.88
C THR A 84 -6.32 9.54 17.41
N LEU A 85 -5.17 8.94 17.05
CA LEU A 85 -4.60 8.99 15.70
C LEU A 85 -4.41 7.59 15.08
N ARG A 86 -5.35 6.68 15.36
CA ARG A 86 -5.36 5.31 14.82
C ARG A 86 -6.31 5.20 13.64
N VAL A 87 -5.77 4.89 12.47
CA VAL A 87 -6.55 4.72 11.24
C VAL A 87 -6.22 3.38 10.59
N ASP A 88 -7.25 2.64 10.21
CA ASP A 88 -7.07 1.41 9.43
C ASP A 88 -7.39 1.68 7.96
N TYR A 89 -6.47 1.27 7.09
CA TYR A 89 -6.58 1.43 5.65
C TYR A 89 -6.64 0.08 4.97
N LEU A 90 -7.56 -0.02 4.01
CA LEU A 90 -7.52 -1.05 2.98
C LEU A 90 -6.71 -0.52 1.81
N GLN A 91 -5.54 -1.11 1.60
CA GLN A 91 -4.58 -0.69 0.58
C GLN A 91 -4.60 -1.64 -0.61
N LEU A 92 -4.44 -1.07 -1.79
CA LEU A 92 -4.31 -1.76 -3.06
C LEU A 92 -2.97 -1.37 -3.73
N PRO A 93 -1.84 -1.99 -3.33
CA PRO A 93 -0.59 -1.88 -4.05
C PRO A 93 -0.65 -2.58 -5.41
N VAL A 94 -0.04 -1.99 -6.43
CA VAL A 94 0.22 -2.66 -7.72
C VAL A 94 1.70 -2.62 -7.98
N LEU A 95 2.41 -3.72 -7.71
CA LEU A 95 3.86 -3.75 -7.73
C LEU A 95 4.40 -4.31 -9.05
N LEU A 96 5.42 -3.68 -9.59
CA LEU A 96 6.30 -4.27 -10.59
C LEU A 96 7.47 -4.92 -9.87
N LYS A 97 7.60 -6.24 -9.98
CA LYS A 97 8.69 -7.03 -9.39
C LYS A 97 9.73 -7.38 -10.45
N TYR A 98 10.99 -7.24 -10.10
CA TYR A 98 12.14 -7.69 -10.87
C TYR A 98 12.95 -8.71 -10.06
N ASN A 99 12.88 -9.97 -10.50
CA ASN A 99 13.68 -11.07 -9.97
C ASN A 99 15.05 -11.06 -10.68
N PHE A 100 16.08 -10.61 -9.96
CA PHE A 100 17.45 -10.62 -10.48
C PHE A 100 18.19 -11.94 -10.17
N SER A 101 17.66 -12.71 -9.22
CA SER A 101 18.05 -14.08 -8.87
C SER A 101 16.80 -14.85 -8.44
N ASP A 102 16.86 -16.17 -8.40
CA ASP A 102 15.75 -17.01 -7.90
C ASP A 102 15.44 -16.69 -6.43
N LEU A 103 16.47 -16.34 -5.66
CA LEU A 103 16.37 -15.98 -4.25
C LEU A 103 15.95 -14.53 -4.02
N PHE A 104 16.33 -13.57 -4.87
CA PHE A 104 16.17 -12.16 -4.55
C PHE A 104 15.42 -11.36 -5.62
N ASN A 105 14.57 -10.45 -5.16
CA ASN A 105 13.82 -9.55 -5.99
C ASN A 105 13.80 -8.13 -5.44
N VAL A 106 13.57 -7.18 -6.33
CA VAL A 106 13.22 -5.80 -5.98
C VAL A 106 11.85 -5.48 -6.56
N HIS A 107 11.12 -4.58 -5.94
CA HIS A 107 9.80 -4.22 -6.41
C HIS A 107 9.48 -2.75 -6.14
N ILE A 108 8.69 -2.17 -7.04
CA ILE A 108 8.25 -0.79 -6.97
C ILE A 108 6.83 -0.69 -7.51
N GLY A 109 6.01 0.17 -6.95
CA GLY A 109 4.69 0.41 -7.51
C GLY A 109 3.89 1.49 -6.80
N PRO A 110 2.81 1.98 -7.44
CA PRO A 110 1.82 2.80 -6.78
C PRO A 110 1.00 1.98 -5.78
N GLN A 111 0.49 2.66 -4.77
CA GLN A 111 -0.42 2.14 -3.77
C GLN A 111 -1.56 3.15 -3.56
N ILE A 112 -2.78 2.64 -3.54
CA ILE A 112 -3.96 3.43 -3.19
C ILE A 112 -4.52 2.84 -1.89
N GLY A 113 -4.66 3.66 -0.86
CA GLY A 113 -5.31 3.33 0.40
C GLY A 113 -6.71 3.92 0.45
N LEU A 114 -7.69 3.11 0.86
CA LEU A 114 -9.03 3.54 1.21
C LEU A 114 -9.20 3.43 2.73
N LYS A 115 -9.57 4.53 3.37
CA LYS A 115 -9.85 4.57 4.81
C LYS A 115 -11.08 3.71 5.09
N ILE A 116 -10.94 2.69 5.94
CA ILE A 116 -12.06 1.78 6.31
C ILE A 116 -12.55 2.02 7.72
N TRP A 117 -11.67 2.49 8.62
CA TRP A 117 -12.02 2.73 10.00
C TRP A 117 -11.09 3.76 10.62
N GLU A 118 -11.65 4.58 11.50
CA GLU A 118 -10.98 5.64 12.23
C GLU A 118 -11.48 5.60 13.68
N TRP A 119 -10.57 5.74 14.63
CA TRP A 119 -10.97 5.89 16.03
C TRP A 119 -11.41 7.33 16.29
N GLU A 120 -12.72 7.53 16.43
CA GLU A 120 -13.31 8.81 16.78
C GLU A 120 -13.29 8.96 18.31
N ASP A 121 -12.51 9.91 18.83
CA ASP A 121 -12.58 10.30 20.23
C ASP A 121 -13.58 11.45 20.39
N ASN A 122 -14.46 11.36 21.39
CA ASN A 122 -15.53 12.34 21.68
C ASN A 122 -15.00 13.69 22.21
N THR A 123 -13.76 14.06 21.89
CA THR A 123 -13.04 15.21 22.44
C THR A 123 -13.07 16.45 21.52
N GLY A 124 -13.81 16.41 20.42
CA GLY A 124 -14.14 17.61 19.62
C GLY A 124 -13.00 18.11 18.72
N ILE A 125 -12.04 17.26 18.41
CA ILE A 125 -11.06 17.48 17.33
C ILE A 125 -11.52 16.64 16.15
N GLU A 126 -12.26 17.26 15.22
CA GLU A 126 -12.64 16.64 13.95
C GLU A 126 -11.41 16.60 13.04
N THR A 127 -10.54 15.60 13.22
CA THR A 127 -9.43 15.35 12.29
C THR A 127 -9.99 14.62 11.07
N ASN A 128 -10.51 15.36 10.09
CA ASN A 128 -10.97 14.80 8.82
C ASN A 128 -9.77 14.20 8.05
N PHE A 129 -9.52 12.90 8.20
CA PHE A 129 -8.54 12.19 7.35
C PHE A 129 -9.13 11.94 5.97
N ASN A 130 -8.33 12.18 4.93
CA ASN A 130 -8.74 11.92 3.55
C ASN A 130 -9.16 10.45 3.34
N THR A 131 -10.30 10.25 2.66
CA THR A 131 -10.84 8.91 2.35
C THR A 131 -9.88 8.09 1.48
N PHE A 132 -9.07 8.77 0.65
CA PHE A 132 -8.08 8.18 -0.24
C PHE A 132 -6.67 8.63 0.12
N ASN A 133 -5.75 7.69 0.23
CA ASN A 133 -4.31 7.94 0.39
C ASN A 133 -3.56 7.37 -0.83
N PHE A 134 -2.82 8.20 -1.54
CA PHE A 134 -1.94 7.78 -2.62
C PHE A 134 -0.51 7.72 -2.12
N ALA A 135 0.15 6.58 -2.32
CA ALA A 135 1.53 6.36 -1.93
C ALA A 135 2.33 5.67 -3.04
N GLY A 136 3.64 5.87 -3.02
CA GLY A 136 4.59 5.01 -3.71
C GLY A 136 5.15 3.97 -2.75
N VAL A 137 5.41 2.77 -3.26
CA VAL A 137 6.05 1.68 -2.51
C VAL A 137 7.27 1.23 -3.27
N ILE A 138 8.39 1.09 -2.56
CA ILE A 138 9.57 0.37 -3.02
C ILE A 138 9.91 -0.72 -2.02
N GLY A 139 10.54 -1.80 -2.47
CA GLY A 139 10.93 -2.86 -1.56
C GLY A 139 11.87 -3.87 -2.17
N VAL A 140 12.38 -4.71 -1.28
CA VAL A 140 13.25 -5.85 -1.58
C VAL A 140 12.64 -7.10 -0.99
N GLY A 141 12.80 -8.22 -1.67
CA GLY A 141 12.26 -9.50 -1.23
C GLY A 141 13.25 -10.64 -1.40
N ALA A 142 13.10 -11.66 -0.57
CA ALA A 142 13.81 -12.92 -0.65
C ALA A 142 12.82 -14.10 -0.75
N ASN A 143 12.87 -14.88 -1.83
CA ASN A 143 12.14 -16.13 -1.97
C ASN A 143 12.92 -17.24 -1.26
N ILE A 144 12.53 -17.54 -0.02
CA ILE A 144 13.21 -18.54 0.83
C ILE A 144 12.99 -19.94 0.25
N THR A 145 11.79 -20.21 -0.25
CA THR A 145 11.43 -21.41 -1.01
C THR A 145 10.53 -21.01 -2.19
N ASP A 146 10.15 -21.98 -3.02
CA ASP A 146 9.23 -21.75 -4.14
C ASP A 146 7.89 -21.15 -3.69
N ASN A 147 7.47 -21.45 -2.46
CA ASN A 147 6.21 -20.98 -1.88
C ASN A 147 6.42 -19.88 -0.83
N VAL A 148 7.52 -19.87 -0.06
CA VAL A 148 7.71 -18.95 1.07
C VAL A 148 8.63 -17.80 0.66
N PHE A 149 8.21 -16.57 0.95
CA PHE A 149 9.04 -15.39 0.74
C PHE A 149 9.00 -14.46 1.96
N ALA A 150 10.02 -13.63 2.08
CA ALA A 150 10.07 -12.51 3.01
C ALA A 150 10.30 -11.21 2.23
N ASP A 151 9.73 -10.09 2.68
CA ASP A 151 9.96 -8.79 2.06
C ASP A 151 10.10 -7.66 3.08
N LEU A 152 10.87 -6.65 2.68
CA LEU A 152 11.02 -5.37 3.35
C LEU A 152 10.58 -4.29 2.37
N ARG A 153 9.58 -3.51 2.76
CA ARG A 153 8.99 -2.44 1.94
C ARG A 153 9.08 -1.10 2.64
N TYR A 154 9.28 -0.06 1.86
CA TYR A 154 9.19 1.33 2.26
C TYR A 154 8.09 2.01 1.44
N GLY A 155 7.06 2.49 2.12
CA GLY A 155 5.99 3.29 1.56
C GLY A 155 6.21 4.77 1.88
N PHE A 156 6.00 5.62 0.87
CA PHE A 156 6.06 7.07 0.98
C PHE A 156 4.78 7.66 0.37
N GLY A 157 4.05 8.43 1.16
CA GLY A 157 2.83 9.11 0.76
C GLY A 157 3.14 10.19 -0.28
N LEU A 158 2.37 10.18 -1.35
CA LEU A 158 2.43 11.15 -2.45
C LEU A 158 1.29 12.16 -2.40
N SER A 159 0.20 11.83 -1.70
CA SER A 159 -0.92 12.75 -1.43
C SER A 159 -0.90 13.25 0.01
N ASN A 160 -1.42 14.45 0.22
CA ASN A 160 -1.73 14.94 1.55
C ASN A 160 -2.85 14.09 2.18
N ILE A 161 -2.65 13.61 3.40
CA ILE A 161 -3.64 12.85 4.17
C ILE A 161 -4.52 13.74 5.07
N ILE A 162 -4.17 15.02 5.21
CA ILE A 162 -4.93 16.03 5.95
C ILE A 162 -5.90 16.72 4.98
N ASP A 163 -7.16 16.83 5.35
CA ASP A 163 -8.17 17.55 4.57
C ASP A 163 -8.04 19.07 4.79
N ASP A 164 -7.91 19.82 3.69
CA ASP A 164 -7.51 21.24 3.65
C ASP A 164 -8.72 22.19 3.82
N GLU A 165 -9.95 21.66 3.94
CA GLU A 165 -11.16 22.49 4.11
C GLU A 165 -11.32 23.09 5.53
N ASP A 166 -10.63 22.56 6.55
CA ASP A 166 -10.84 22.96 7.96
C ASP A 166 -9.68 23.72 8.62
N ILE A 167 -8.55 23.97 7.94
CA ILE A 167 -7.37 24.65 8.52
C ILE A 167 -7.00 25.92 7.73
N PRO A 168 -7.21 27.13 8.28
CA PRO A 168 -6.67 28.37 7.68
C PRO A 168 -5.14 28.37 7.82
N GLY A 169 -4.43 27.89 6.80
CA GLY A 169 -2.97 27.84 6.80
C GLY A 169 -2.34 26.73 5.94
N GLY A 170 -3.10 25.72 5.51
CA GLY A 170 -2.61 24.63 4.66
C GLY A 170 -1.58 23.75 5.36
N ALA A 171 -2.04 22.71 6.06
CA ALA A 171 -1.14 21.73 6.67
C ALA A 171 -0.93 20.55 5.72
N ASP A 172 0.30 20.39 5.23
CA ASP A 172 0.71 19.24 4.43
C ASP A 172 1.26 18.12 5.33
N GLY A 173 0.65 16.94 5.24
CA GLY A 173 1.08 15.73 5.95
C GLY A 173 1.18 14.54 5.00
N SER A 174 2.34 13.87 4.97
CA SER A 174 2.56 12.65 4.19
C SER A 174 2.87 11.46 5.09
N THR A 175 2.30 10.30 4.77
CA THR A 175 2.58 9.05 5.49
C THR A 175 3.90 8.44 5.06
N ARG A 176 4.76 8.08 5.99
CA ARG A 176 5.94 7.24 5.73
C ARG A 176 5.81 5.95 6.51
N ASN A 177 6.17 4.83 5.90
CA ASN A 177 6.03 3.57 6.60
C ASN A 177 7.03 2.50 6.11
N ILE A 178 7.53 1.69 7.04
CA ILE A 178 8.41 0.55 6.78
C ILE A 178 7.63 -0.72 7.12
N GLN A 179 7.55 -1.67 6.19
CA GLN A 179 6.87 -2.95 6.39
C GLN A 179 7.85 -4.09 6.29
N LEU A 180 7.83 -4.99 7.27
CA LEU A 180 8.54 -6.26 7.24
C LEU A 180 7.50 -7.38 7.22
N SER A 181 7.57 -8.26 6.21
CA SER A 181 6.53 -9.27 5.99
C SER A 181 7.11 -10.63 5.62
N ILE A 182 6.34 -11.67 5.92
CA ILE A 182 6.51 -13.03 5.41
C ILE A 182 5.25 -13.39 4.64
N GLY A 183 5.39 -14.12 3.55
CA GLY A 183 4.25 -14.59 2.77
C GLY A 183 4.43 -15.98 2.20
N TYR A 184 3.31 -16.51 1.75
CA TYR A 184 3.17 -17.84 1.17
C TYR A 184 2.43 -17.75 -0.16
N LYS A 185 2.98 -18.36 -1.21
CA LYS A 185 2.44 -18.48 -2.56
C LYS A 185 1.99 -19.91 -2.81
N LEU A 186 0.78 -20.05 -3.34
CA LEU A 186 0.13 -21.29 -3.78
C LEU A 186 0.53 -21.62 -5.22
#